data_AF-A0A7S4NY20-F1
#
_entry.id   AF-A0A7S4NY20-F1
#
_cell.length_a   1.000
_cell.length_b   1.000
_cell.length_c   1.000
_cell.angle_alpha   90.00
_cell.angle_beta   90.00
_cell.angle_gamma   90.00
#
_symmetry.space_group_name_H-M   'P 1'
#
loop_
_entity.id
_entity.type
_entity.pdbx_description
1 polymer ?
#
loop_
_entity_poly.entity_id
_entity_poly.type
_entity_poly.pdbx_seq_one_letter_code
_entity_poly.pdbx_strand_id
1 'polypeptide(L)'
;VRSILCPRKDFLGDYVLQPLIPKVPVNSCQKVVVMSLKHALEKVQGPPGTGKSTTIFHIISSRLSPSSRVLVTCSRNVAIESLVQKLESHFSSSMLVFGNVTRIGETACKYLLDARAENDPILAQLVSSTETLRYFCSVIQTEFAGKVAISRRAPLRWQRAWRRH
;
A
#
# COMPACT_ATOMS: atom_id res chain seq x y z
N VAL A 1 -20.96 17.86 -17.16
CA VAL A 1 -19.63 17.22 -17.13
C VAL A 1 -19.11 17.31 -15.70
N ARG A 2 -19.24 16.23 -14.91
CA ARG A 2 -18.71 16.20 -13.54
C ARG A 2 -17.26 15.72 -13.62
N SER A 3 -16.34 16.60 -13.25
CA SER A 3 -14.90 16.32 -13.19
C SER A 3 -14.64 15.06 -12.36
N ILE A 4 -14.03 14.04 -12.97
CA ILE A 4 -13.53 12.80 -12.34
C ILE A 4 -12.43 13.11 -11.29
N LEU A 5 -11.95 14.37 -11.23
CA LEU A 5 -10.85 14.81 -10.37
C LEU A 5 -11.29 15.51 -9.08
N CYS A 6 -12.58 15.55 -8.77
CA CYS A 6 -13.00 15.90 -7.41
C CYS A 6 -13.12 14.61 -6.59
N PRO A 7 -12.23 14.37 -5.59
CA PRO A 7 -12.52 13.44 -4.51
C PRO A 7 -13.97 13.65 -4.07
N ARG A 8 -14.80 12.62 -4.05
CA ARG A 8 -16.12 12.72 -3.40
C ARG A 8 -15.84 13.03 -1.92
N LYS A 9 -15.94 14.30 -1.54
CA LYS A 9 -15.77 14.78 -0.16
C LYS A 9 -16.87 14.24 0.77
N ASP A 10 -17.88 13.60 0.18
CA ASP A 10 -19.07 13.09 0.85
C ASP A 10 -18.80 11.82 1.68
N PHE A 11 -17.65 11.15 1.49
CA PHE A 11 -17.28 9.99 2.28
C PHE A 11 -16.36 10.35 3.45
N LEU A 12 -16.83 10.10 4.68
CA LEU A 12 -16.03 10.20 5.89
C LEU A 12 -15.03 9.03 5.96
N GLY A 13 -13.84 9.32 6.49
CA GLY A 13 -12.84 8.31 6.79
C GLY A 13 -13.12 7.66 8.13
N ASP A 14 -12.86 6.35 8.24
CA ASP A 14 -12.93 5.64 9.51
C ASP A 14 -11.63 5.88 10.29
N TYR A 15 -11.65 6.95 11.10
CA TYR A 15 -10.49 7.38 11.86
C TYR A 15 -10.75 7.37 13.38
N VAL A 16 -9.86 6.74 14.13
CA VAL A 16 -9.90 6.70 15.61
C VAL A 16 -8.99 7.80 16.18
N LEU A 17 -9.36 8.43 17.29
CA LEU A 17 -8.47 9.37 17.98
C LEU A 17 -7.65 8.63 19.04
N GLN A 18 -6.37 8.42 18.75
CA GLN A 18 -5.39 7.90 19.69
C GLN A 18 -4.32 8.97 19.97
N PRO A 19 -3.67 8.94 21.14
CA PRO A 19 -2.61 9.89 21.46
C PRO A 19 -1.43 9.78 20.48
N LEU A 20 -0.78 10.90 20.21
CA LEU A 20 0.45 10.93 19.41
C LEU A 20 1.58 10.25 20.18
N ILE A 21 2.35 9.42 19.49
CA ILE A 21 3.51 8.76 20.06
C ILE A 21 4.61 9.80 20.37
N PRO A 22 5.00 9.99 21.65
CA PRO A 22 5.91 11.06 22.04
C PRO A 22 7.37 10.83 21.60
N LYS A 23 7.76 9.58 21.34
CA LYS A 23 9.12 9.22 20.91
C LYS A 23 9.45 9.71 19.49
N VAL A 24 8.45 9.97 18.66
CA VAL A 24 8.64 10.47 17.30
C VAL A 24 8.31 11.97 17.26
N PRO A 25 9.27 12.86 16.94
CA PRO A 25 9.06 14.29 17.01
C PRO A 25 8.08 14.76 15.92
N VAL A 26 7.10 15.57 16.33
CA VAL A 26 6.05 16.08 15.45
C VAL A 26 5.83 17.58 15.67
N ASN A 27 5.91 18.36 14.59
CA ASN A 27 5.72 19.81 14.64
C ASN A 27 4.23 20.20 14.65
N SER A 28 3.94 21.48 14.93
CA SER A 28 2.56 22.00 15.01
C SER A 28 1.76 21.77 13.73
N CYS A 29 2.32 22.06 12.56
CA CYS A 29 1.65 21.85 11.27
C CYS A 29 1.30 20.37 11.02
N GLN A 30 2.22 19.47 11.34
CA GLN A 30 2.00 18.02 11.22
C GLN A 30 0.92 17.55 12.19
N LYS A 31 0.92 18.05 13.44
CA LYS A 31 -0.14 17.75 14.42
C LYS A 31 -1.51 18.17 13.88
N VAL A 32 -1.62 19.39 13.34
CA VAL A 32 -2.87 19.89 12.75
C VAL A 32 -3.34 18.96 11.63
N VAL A 33 -2.46 18.59 10.70
CA VAL A 33 -2.80 17.68 9.59
C VAL A 33 -3.31 16.33 10.10
N VAL A 34 -2.62 15.71 11.06
CA VAL A 34 -3.00 14.40 11.61
C VAL A 34 -4.37 14.49 12.30
N MET A 35 -4.60 15.54 13.09
CA MET A 35 -5.83 15.74 13.85
C MET A 35 -7.00 16.20 12.97
N SER A 36 -6.73 16.83 11.83
CA SER A 36 -7.76 17.37 10.93
C SER A 36 -8.32 16.38 9.92
N LEU A 37 -7.77 15.15 9.84
CA LEU A 37 -8.26 14.13 8.90
C LEU A 37 -9.72 13.77 9.19
N LYS A 38 -10.58 13.89 8.17
CA LYS A 38 -12.03 13.67 8.27
C LYS A 38 -12.59 12.85 7.13
N HIS A 39 -12.07 13.01 5.92
CA HIS A 39 -12.60 12.39 4.72
C HIS A 39 -11.85 11.10 4.36
N ALA A 40 -12.49 10.19 3.64
CA ALA A 40 -11.86 8.95 3.19
C ALA A 40 -10.71 9.20 2.18
N LEU A 41 -10.72 10.34 1.51
CA LEU A 41 -9.67 10.77 0.59
C LEU A 41 -9.15 12.14 0.99
N GLU A 42 -7.89 12.18 1.43
CA GLU A 42 -7.23 13.36 1.95
C GLU A 42 -5.95 13.64 1.14
N LYS A 43 -5.70 14.92 0.85
CA LYS A 43 -4.48 15.36 0.17
C LYS A 43 -3.61 16.13 1.13
N VAL A 44 -2.49 15.52 1.53
CA VAL A 44 -1.45 16.18 2.33
C VAL A 44 -0.32 16.66 1.43
N GLN A 45 -0.01 17.95 1.48
CA GLN A 45 1.07 18.55 0.71
C GLN A 45 2.10 19.20 1.64
N GLY A 46 3.37 19.04 1.32
CA GLY A 46 4.45 19.71 2.03
C GLY A 46 5.69 19.87 1.14
N PRO A 47 6.46 20.96 1.26
CA PRO A 47 7.76 21.15 0.60
C PRO A 47 8.72 19.97 0.82
N PRO A 48 9.76 19.77 -0.02
CA PRO A 48 10.78 18.77 0.23
C PRO A 48 11.42 18.97 1.63
N GLY A 49 11.71 17.88 2.34
CA GLY A 49 12.29 17.94 3.69
C GLY A 49 11.31 18.18 4.86
N THR A 50 10.03 18.48 4.63
CA THR A 50 9.07 18.82 5.72
C THR A 50 8.51 17.64 6.51
N GLY A 51 9.17 16.48 6.47
CA GLY A 51 8.80 15.33 7.30
C GLY A 51 7.51 14.62 6.89
N LYS A 52 7.17 14.55 5.59
CA LYS A 52 6.00 13.81 5.09
C LYS A 52 5.91 12.37 5.62
N SER A 53 7.05 11.65 5.65
CA SER A 53 7.11 10.29 6.20
C SER A 53 6.80 10.25 7.71
N THR A 54 7.12 11.32 8.44
CA THR A 54 6.76 11.48 9.86
C THR A 54 5.26 11.71 10.01
N THR A 55 4.65 12.51 9.14
CA THR A 55 3.19 12.66 9.11
C THR A 55 2.51 11.32 8.84
N ILE A 56 2.98 10.55 7.86
CA ILE A 56 2.44 9.20 7.55
C ILE A 56 2.53 8.29 8.78
N PHE A 57 3.68 8.28 9.48
CA PHE A 57 3.84 7.51 10.72
C PHE A 57 2.76 7.86 11.76
N HIS A 58 2.48 9.14 12.00
CA HIS A 58 1.46 9.57 12.96
C HIS A 58 0.03 9.31 12.49
N ILE A 59 -0.23 9.32 11.18
CA ILE A 59 -1.54 8.93 10.66
C ILE A 59 -1.78 7.44 10.96
N ILE A 60 -0.81 6.59 10.65
CA ILE A 60 -0.94 5.14 10.87
C ILE A 60 -1.07 4.81 12.36
N SER A 61 -0.24 5.42 13.20
CA SER A 61 -0.22 5.12 14.63
C SER A 61 -1.33 5.75 15.44
N SER A 62 -1.80 6.95 15.08
CA SER A 62 -2.72 7.72 15.93
C SER A 62 -4.11 7.93 15.33
N ARG A 63 -4.30 7.66 14.04
CA ARG A 63 -5.59 7.87 13.35
C ARG A 63 -6.26 6.60 12.86
N LEU A 64 -5.57 5.47 12.83
CA LEU A 64 -6.14 4.19 12.39
C LEU A 64 -6.33 3.24 13.58
N SER A 65 -7.33 2.36 13.49
CA SER A 65 -7.52 1.31 14.50
C SER A 65 -6.33 0.34 14.47
N PRO A 66 -5.91 -0.22 15.62
CA PRO A 66 -4.86 -1.25 15.65
C PRO A 66 -5.21 -2.52 14.84
N SER A 67 -6.50 -2.77 14.61
CA SER A 67 -7.00 -3.87 13.79
C SER A 67 -7.04 -3.57 12.28
N SER A 68 -6.80 -2.31 11.88
CA SER A 68 -6.83 -1.89 10.47
C SER A 68 -5.61 -2.44 9.72
N ARG A 69 -5.85 -2.98 8.52
CA ARG A 69 -4.78 -3.33 7.58
C ARG A 69 -4.46 -2.12 6.70
N VAL A 70 -3.19 -1.72 6.67
CA VAL A 70 -2.74 -0.51 5.98
C VAL A 70 -1.82 -0.87 4.83
N LEU A 71 -2.16 -0.43 3.62
CA LEU A 71 -1.27 -0.50 2.46
C LEU A 71 -0.62 0.87 2.25
N VAL A 72 0.72 0.90 2.29
CA VAL A 72 1.50 2.10 1.99
C VAL A 72 2.22 1.90 0.67
N THR A 73 2.01 2.82 -0.28
CA THR A 73 2.66 2.77 -1.60
C THR A 73 3.54 4.00 -1.81
N CYS A 74 4.71 3.79 -2.40
CA CYS A 74 5.68 4.84 -2.70
C CYS A 74 6.07 4.80 -4.17
N SER A 75 6.38 5.97 -4.75
CA SER A 75 6.87 6.06 -6.13
C SER A 75 8.34 5.67 -6.29
N ARG A 76 9.12 5.64 -5.21
CA ARG A 76 10.56 5.33 -5.21
C ARG A 76 10.91 4.41 -4.04
N ASN A 77 11.79 3.44 -4.27
CA ASN A 77 12.24 2.49 -3.25
C ASN A 77 12.97 3.18 -2.08
N VAL A 78 13.71 4.26 -2.34
CA VAL A 78 14.36 5.07 -1.28
C VAL A 78 13.33 5.66 -0.30
N ALA A 79 12.12 5.98 -0.78
CA ALA A 79 11.05 6.45 0.10
C ALA A 79 10.45 5.32 0.95
N ILE A 80 10.45 4.08 0.45
CA ILE A 80 10.07 2.89 1.22
C ILE A 80 11.05 2.71 2.38
N GLU A 81 12.36 2.73 2.09
CA GLU A 81 13.40 2.60 3.13
C GLU A 81 13.23 3.65 4.25
N SER A 82 13.05 4.92 3.87
CA SER A 82 12.86 6.00 4.84
C SER A 82 11.58 5.85 5.69
N LEU A 83 10.53 5.26 5.13
CA LEU A 83 9.30 4.97 5.87
C LEU A 83 9.47 3.77 6.80
N VAL A 84 10.09 2.70 6.31
CA VAL A 84 10.35 1.49 7.09
C VAL A 84 11.23 1.80 8.31
N GLN A 85 12.29 2.59 8.16
CA GLN A 85 13.14 3.03 9.28
C GLN A 85 12.34 3.75 10.38
N LYS A 86 11.29 4.48 10.01
CA LYS A 86 10.42 5.16 11.00
C LYS A 86 9.42 4.20 11.64
N LEU A 87 8.85 3.30 10.84
CA LEU A 87 7.81 2.36 11.28
C LEU A 87 8.37 1.19 12.08
N GLU A 88 9.60 0.74 11.81
CA GLU A 88 10.25 -0.41 12.47
C GLU A 88 10.18 -0.32 13.99
N SER A 89 10.40 0.87 14.57
CA SER A 89 10.36 1.05 16.02
C SER A 89 9.01 0.72 16.70
N HIS A 90 7.91 0.71 15.95
CA HIS A 90 6.55 0.47 16.49
C HIS A 90 5.80 -0.67 15.81
N PHE A 91 6.14 -1.00 14.56
CA PHE A 91 5.42 -1.96 13.73
C PHE A 91 6.30 -3.12 13.24
N SER A 92 7.48 -3.31 13.84
CA SER A 92 8.42 -4.37 13.44
C SER A 92 7.79 -5.76 13.38
N SER A 93 6.82 -6.10 14.24
CA SER A 93 6.21 -7.44 14.23
C SER A 93 5.11 -7.65 13.18
N SER A 94 4.50 -6.59 12.66
CA SER A 94 3.33 -6.65 11.76
C SER A 94 3.55 -6.05 10.37
N MET A 95 4.76 -5.56 10.09
CA MET A 95 5.11 -4.94 8.81
C MET A 95 5.67 -5.96 7.81
N LEU A 96 5.17 -5.87 6.57
CA LEU A 96 5.64 -6.61 5.39
C LEU A 96 5.92 -5.62 4.25
N VAL A 97 7.01 -5.87 3.53
CA VAL A 97 7.46 -5.06 2.38
C VAL A 97 7.51 -5.94 1.14
N PHE A 98 7.06 -5.39 0.02
CA PHE A 98 7.11 -6.05 -1.29
C PHE A 98 8.12 -5.36 -2.20
N GLY A 99 9.01 -6.14 -2.81
CA GLY A 99 9.90 -5.68 -3.88
C GLY A 99 11.16 -6.54 -4.02
N ASN A 100 12.12 -6.07 -4.79
CA ASN A 100 13.35 -6.82 -5.11
C ASN A 100 14.48 -6.45 -4.14
N VAL A 101 15.13 -7.45 -3.55
CA VAL A 101 16.22 -7.30 -2.58
C VAL A 101 17.38 -6.44 -3.11
N THR A 102 17.66 -6.49 -4.42
CA THR A 102 18.75 -5.72 -5.06
C THR A 102 18.47 -4.22 -5.20
N ARG A 103 17.22 -3.80 -4.99
CA ARG A 103 16.77 -2.42 -5.21
C ARG A 103 16.13 -1.79 -3.98
N ILE A 104 16.21 -2.46 -2.84
CA ILE A 104 15.62 -2.05 -1.56
C ILE A 104 16.75 -1.79 -0.57
N GLY A 105 16.52 -0.86 0.37
CA GLY A 105 17.51 -0.53 1.39
C GLY A 105 17.63 -1.62 2.46
N GLU A 106 18.72 -1.57 3.22
CA GLU A 106 19.08 -2.61 4.18
C GLU A 106 18.01 -2.84 5.26
N THR A 107 17.37 -1.78 5.73
CA THR A 107 16.34 -1.88 6.77
C THR A 107 15.09 -2.56 6.22
N ALA A 108 14.63 -2.13 5.03
CA ALA A 108 13.46 -2.70 4.39
C ALA A 108 13.66 -4.14 3.91
N CYS A 109 14.90 -4.56 3.62
CA CYS A 109 15.20 -5.96 3.31
C CYS A 109 14.80 -6.93 4.43
N LYS A 110 14.92 -6.54 5.71
CA LYS A 110 14.51 -7.35 6.87
C LYS A 110 13.01 -7.64 6.89
N TYR A 111 12.22 -6.79 6.22
CA TYR A 111 10.76 -6.86 6.18
C TYR A 111 10.23 -7.41 4.86
N LEU A 112 11.10 -7.84 3.94
CA LEU A 112 10.67 -8.51 2.72
C LEU A 112 9.92 -9.79 3.03
N LEU A 113 8.99 -10.14 2.15
CA LEU A 113 8.17 -11.34 2.29
C LEU A 113 9.02 -12.59 2.55
N ASP A 114 10.07 -12.80 1.74
CA ASP A 114 10.91 -13.99 1.83
C ASP A 114 11.71 -14.02 3.15
N ALA A 115 12.35 -12.90 3.51
CA ALA A 115 13.09 -12.75 4.76
C ALA A 115 12.18 -12.92 6.01
N ARG A 116 10.92 -12.50 5.92
CA ARG A 116 9.93 -12.70 6.98
C ARG A 116 9.40 -14.12 7.04
N ALA A 117 9.20 -14.76 5.89
CA ALA A 117 8.72 -16.14 5.81
C ALA A 117 9.72 -17.11 6.46
N GLU A 118 11.02 -16.86 6.32
CA GLU A 118 12.06 -17.65 7.01
C GLU A 118 11.90 -17.65 8.55
N ASN A 119 11.39 -16.55 9.11
CA ASN A 119 11.26 -16.37 10.55
C ASN A 119 9.84 -16.65 11.08
N ASP A 120 8.85 -16.77 10.21
CA ASP A 120 7.44 -16.99 10.57
C ASP A 120 6.89 -18.21 9.80
N PRO A 121 6.71 -19.37 10.46
CA PRO A 121 6.28 -20.60 9.80
C PRO A 121 4.86 -20.50 9.22
N ILE A 122 3.99 -19.66 9.79
CA ILE A 122 2.64 -19.43 9.26
C ILE A 122 2.76 -18.66 7.95
N LEU A 123 3.60 -17.63 7.93
CA LEU A 123 3.84 -16.85 6.73
C LEU A 123 4.50 -17.70 5.63
N ALA A 124 5.45 -18.58 5.96
CA ALA A 124 6.05 -19.53 5.01
C ALA A 124 5.01 -20.46 4.37
N GLN A 125 4.06 -20.98 5.16
CA GLN A 125 2.96 -21.80 4.65
C GLN A 125 2.03 -21.01 3.71
N LEU A 126 1.74 -19.75 4.04
CA LEU A 126 0.94 -18.88 3.18
C LEU A 126 1.68 -18.56 1.87
N VAL A 127 2.96 -18.21 1.94
CA VAL A 127 3.79 -17.91 0.76
C VAL A 127 3.85 -19.11 -0.17
N SER A 128 4.20 -20.30 0.34
CA SER A 128 4.25 -21.53 -0.46
C SER A 128 2.90 -21.90 -1.09
N SER A 129 1.79 -21.67 -0.38
CA SER A 129 0.44 -21.83 -0.94
C SER A 129 0.19 -20.85 -2.10
N THR A 130 0.59 -19.59 -1.95
CA THR A 130 0.43 -18.59 -3.04
C THR A 130 1.36 -18.85 -4.22
N GLU A 131 2.57 -19.35 -4.01
CA GLU A 131 3.49 -19.74 -5.07
C GLU A 131 2.97 -20.92 -5.86
N THR A 132 2.41 -21.92 -5.18
CA THR A 132 1.73 -23.05 -5.82
C THR A 132 0.56 -22.57 -6.68
N LEU A 133 -0.24 -21.61 -6.19
CA LEU A 133 -1.32 -21.01 -6.96
C LEU A 133 -0.82 -20.16 -8.14
N ARG A 134 0.28 -19.41 -7.98
CA ARG A 134 0.91 -18.66 -9.08
C ARG A 134 1.46 -19.58 -10.14
N TYR A 135 2.12 -20.67 -9.74
CA TYR A 135 2.61 -21.71 -10.64
C TYR A 135 1.46 -22.39 -11.37
N PHE A 136 0.41 -22.79 -10.66
CA PHE A 136 -0.77 -23.37 -11.29
C PHE A 136 -1.44 -22.40 -12.27
N CYS A 137 -1.57 -21.12 -11.88
CA CYS A 137 -2.06 -20.07 -12.78
C CYS A 137 -1.15 -19.87 -14.00
N SER A 138 0.17 -19.95 -13.86
CA SER A 138 1.09 -19.79 -14.98
C SER A 138 1.02 -20.98 -15.93
N VAL A 139 0.94 -22.21 -15.41
CA VAL A 139 0.73 -23.44 -16.18
C VAL A 139 -0.57 -23.37 -16.97
N ILE A 140 -1.68 -22.98 -16.32
CA ILE A 140 -2.96 -22.72 -16.99
C ILE A 140 -2.78 -21.63 -18.06
N GLN A 141 -2.15 -20.51 -17.74
CA GLN A 141 -1.94 -19.45 -18.72
C GLN A 141 -1.14 -19.92 -19.93
N THR A 142 -0.12 -20.77 -19.77
CA THR A 142 0.65 -21.34 -20.89
C THR A 142 -0.14 -22.36 -21.70
N GLU A 143 -0.90 -23.24 -21.03
CA GLU A 143 -1.78 -24.24 -21.69
C GLU A 143 -2.91 -23.58 -22.48
N PHE A 144 -3.46 -22.50 -21.95
CA PHE A 144 -4.53 -21.74 -22.61
C PHE A 144 -4.00 -20.65 -23.57
N ALA A 145 -2.80 -20.09 -23.38
CA ALA A 145 -2.18 -19.18 -24.35
C ALA A 145 -1.87 -19.89 -25.67
N GLY A 146 -1.53 -21.20 -25.63
CA GLY A 146 -1.42 -22.03 -26.83
C GLY A 146 -2.76 -22.32 -27.53
N LYS A 147 -3.89 -22.21 -26.82
CA LYS A 147 -5.26 -22.47 -27.35
C LYS A 147 -6.04 -21.21 -27.69
N VAL A 148 -5.59 -20.02 -27.30
CA VAL A 148 -6.21 -18.71 -27.63
C VAL A 148 -5.62 -18.10 -28.92
N ALA A 149 -5.16 -18.93 -29.85
CA ALA A 149 -4.93 -18.51 -31.24
C ALA A 149 -6.21 -18.50 -32.10
N ILE A 150 -7.36 -18.98 -31.59
CA ILE A 150 -8.62 -19.04 -32.33
C ILE A 150 -9.71 -18.24 -31.62
N SER A 151 -9.77 -16.94 -31.92
CA SER A 151 -11.00 -16.16 -32.19
C SER A 151 -10.71 -14.66 -32.09
N ARG A 152 -10.08 -14.10 -33.14
CA ARG A 152 -10.15 -12.65 -33.42
C ARG A 152 -11.48 -12.30 -34.11
N ARG A 153 -12.62 -12.64 -33.51
CA ARG A 153 -13.94 -12.10 -33.89
C ARG A 153 -14.84 -11.99 -32.66
N ALA A 154 -14.57 -10.99 -31.81
CA ALA A 154 -15.60 -10.48 -30.92
C ALA A 154 -16.63 -9.69 -31.77
N PRO A 155 -17.95 -9.91 -31.61
CA PRO A 155 -18.96 -9.15 -32.35
C PRO A 155 -18.86 -7.65 -32.02
N LEU A 156 -18.91 -6.81 -33.06
CA LEU A 156 -18.83 -5.33 -33.07
C LEU A 156 -19.79 -4.57 -32.13
N ARG A 157 -20.65 -5.27 -31.36
CA ARG A 157 -21.71 -4.67 -30.55
C ARG A 157 -21.22 -4.07 -29.22
N TRP A 158 -20.04 -4.48 -28.73
CA TRP A 158 -19.52 -4.04 -27.42
C TRP A 158 -18.56 -2.85 -27.46
N GLN A 159 -18.04 -2.45 -28.62
CA GLN A 159 -17.09 -1.32 -28.73
C GLN A 159 -17.76 0.07 -28.67
N ARG A 160 -19.09 0.18 -28.74
CA ARG A 160 -19.80 1.48 -28.73
C ARG A 160 -20.29 1.93 -27.35
N ALA A 161 -20.20 1.09 -26.31
CA ALA A 161 -20.67 1.44 -24.97
C ALA A 161 -19.69 2.32 -24.16
N TRP A 162 -18.44 2.49 -24.61
CA TRP A 162 -17.40 3.25 -23.90
C TRP A 162 -17.15 4.68 -24.40
N ARG A 163 -17.99 5.20 -25.32
CA ARG A 163 -17.87 6.58 -25.84
C ARG A 163 -18.99 7.53 -25.46
N ARG A 164 -19.92 7.13 -24.59
CA ARG A 164 -20.90 8.07 -24.00
C ARG A 164 -21.23 7.62 -22.58
N HIS A 165 -20.39 8.02 -21.62
CA HIS A 165 -20.78 8.44 -20.27
C HIS A 165 -19.60 9.15 -19.60
#